data_AF-A0A9D4K5I9-F1
#
_entry.id   AF-A0A9D4K5I9-F1
#
_cell.length_a   1.000
_cell.length_b   1.000
_cell.length_c   1.000
_cell.angle_alpha   90.00
_cell.angle_beta   90.00
_cell.angle_gamma   90.00
#
_symmetry.space_group_name_H-M   'P 1'
#
loop_
_entity.id
_entity.type
_entity.pdbx_description
1 polymer ?
#
loop_
_entity_poly.entity_id
_entity_poly.type
_entity_poly.pdbx_seq_one_letter_code
_entity_poly.pdbx_strand_id
1 'polypeptide(L)'
;MDSARVGIVEARRIGRRLVARSQGLSRCMAILVTFTDLRDVNAIMDNAKLLRGTYFGISRDYLREISDARKQLWPEFKAARDKYGA
;
A
#
# COMPACT_ATOMS: atom_id res chain seq x y z
N MET A 1 25.29 -12.46 8.00
CA MET A 1 24.51 -11.29 7.50
C MET A 1 23.32 -11.17 8.43
N ASP A 2 23.33 -10.18 9.33
CA ASP A 2 22.20 -9.94 10.21
C ASP A 2 20.99 -9.56 9.35
N SER A 3 19.97 -10.41 9.37
CA SER A 3 18.67 -10.10 8.79
C SER A 3 18.16 -8.84 9.47
N ALA A 4 18.12 -7.72 8.74
CA ALA A 4 17.55 -6.48 9.25
C ALA A 4 16.15 -6.77 9.78
N ARG A 5 15.96 -6.66 11.10
CA ARG A 5 14.69 -6.94 11.75
C ARG A 5 13.81 -5.72 11.60
N VAL A 6 12.67 -5.88 10.92
CA VAL A 6 11.65 -4.84 10.83
C VAL A 6 10.86 -4.78 12.13
N GLY A 7 10.79 -3.59 12.74
CA GLY A 7 10.03 -3.36 13.96
C GLY A 7 8.55 -3.13 13.67
N ILE A 8 7.67 -4.07 14.05
CA ILE A 8 6.22 -3.91 13.95
C ILE A 8 5.65 -3.64 15.35
N VAL A 9 4.93 -2.52 15.48
CA VAL A 9 4.22 -2.15 16.72
C VAL A 9 2.86 -2.83 16.75
N GLU A 10 2.10 -2.74 15.65
CA GLU A 10 0.75 -3.28 15.56
C GLU A 10 0.46 -3.74 14.13
N ALA A 11 -0.29 -4.83 13.99
CA ALA A 11 -0.92 -5.22 12.74
C ALA A 11 -2.38 -5.54 12.99
N ARG A 12 -3.28 -4.84 12.30
CA ARG A 12 -4.73 -5.01 12.46
C ARG A 12 -5.45 -5.06 11.12
N ARG A 13 -6.51 -5.87 11.03
CA ARG A 13 -7.35 -5.92 9.83
C ARG A 13 -8.35 -4.77 9.85
N ILE A 14 -8.47 -4.05 8.74
CA ILE A 14 -9.47 -2.99 8.60
C ILE A 14 -10.82 -3.63 8.26
N GLY A 15 -11.86 -3.29 9.03
CA GLY A 15 -13.24 -3.73 8.81
C GLY A 15 -13.56 -5.16 9.23
N ARG A 16 -14.87 -5.47 9.26
CA ARG A 16 -15.38 -6.80 9.66
C ARG A 16 -15.29 -7.79 8.50
N ARG A 17 -15.01 -9.07 8.79
CA ARG A 17 -15.10 -10.15 7.80
C ARG A 17 -16.55 -10.21 7.30
N LEU A 18 -16.80 -9.66 6.12
CA LEU A 18 -18.06 -9.86 5.42
C LEU A 18 -18.10 -11.31 4.96
N VAL A 19 -18.73 -12.18 5.76
CA VAL A 19 -19.17 -13.48 5.29
C VAL A 19 -20.35 -13.22 4.37
N ALA A 20 -20.08 -12.88 3.10
CA ALA A 20 -21.13 -12.68 2.12
C ALA A 20 -21.78 -14.04 1.83
N ARG A 21 -22.91 -14.31 2.47
CA ARG A 21 -23.74 -15.50 2.24
C ARG A 21 -24.48 -15.51 0.90
N SER A 22 -24.28 -14.55 0.00
CA SER A 22 -25.06 -14.54 -1.25
C SER A 22 -24.47 -13.86 -2.49
N GLN A 23 -23.29 -13.23 -2.46
CA GLN A 23 -22.68 -12.69 -3.68
C GLN A 23 -21.16 -12.85 -3.65
N GLY A 24 -20.62 -13.57 -4.64
CA GLY A 24 -19.28 -14.18 -4.68
C GLY A 24 -18.07 -13.26 -4.73
N LEU A 25 -18.05 -12.19 -3.95
CA LEU A 25 -16.89 -11.33 -3.76
C LEU A 25 -16.42 -11.42 -2.30
N SER A 26 -15.57 -12.41 -2.03
CA SER A 26 -14.73 -12.39 -0.82
C SER A 26 -13.75 -11.22 -0.95
N ARG A 27 -14.17 -10.01 -0.57
CA ARG A 27 -13.25 -8.86 -0.54
C ARG A 27 -12.22 -9.14 0.54
N CYS A 28 -10.98 -9.41 0.12
CA CYS A 28 -9.85 -9.50 1.06
C CYS A 28 -9.68 -8.12 1.70
N MET A 29 -9.95 -8.03 3.00
CA MET A 29 -9.84 -6.77 3.72
C MET A 29 -8.37 -6.44 3.96
N ALA A 30 -8.02 -5.16 3.77
CA ALA A 30 -6.68 -4.66 3.99
C ALA A 30 -6.21 -4.86 5.44
N ILE A 31 -4.91 -5.02 5.61
CA ILE A 31 -4.24 -5.05 6.91
C ILE A 31 -3.49 -3.73 7.06
N LEU A 32 -3.78 -3.01 8.14
CA LEU A 32 -3.01 -1.84 8.55
C LEU A 32 -1.88 -2.30 9.45
N VAL A 33 -0.66 -1.89 9.13
CA VAL A 33 0.54 -2.21 9.91
C VAL A 33 1.19 -0.91 10.36
N THR A 34 1.42 -0.79 11.66
CA THR A 34 2.14 0.31 12.29
C THR A 34 3.54 -0.17 12.60
N PHE A 35 4.54 0.54 12.07
CA PHE A 35 5.96 0.21 12.25
C PHE A 35 6.59 1.11 13.32
N THR A 36 7.67 0.64 13.92
CA THR A 36 8.43 1.40 14.92
C THR A 36 9.23 2.53 14.28
N ASP A 37 9.73 2.31 13.06
CA ASP A 37 10.63 3.23 12.37
C ASP A 37 10.15 3.55 10.96
N LEU A 38 10.22 4.82 10.57
CA LEU A 38 9.93 5.28 9.22
C LEU A 38 10.93 4.74 8.19
N ARG A 39 12.17 4.44 8.59
CA ARG A 39 13.20 3.84 7.73
C ARG A 39 12.76 2.49 7.20
N ASP A 40 12.14 1.66 8.05
CA ASP A 40 11.59 0.37 7.66
C ASP A 40 10.44 0.55 6.66
N VAL A 41 9.54 1.52 6.91
CA VAL A 41 8.43 1.84 6.00
C VAL A 41 8.96 2.26 4.63
N ASN A 42 9.98 3.13 4.59
CA ASN A 42 10.58 3.58 3.33
C ASN A 42 11.23 2.41 2.59
N ALA A 43 12.03 1.60 3.28
CA ALA A 43 12.66 0.43 2.69
C ALA A 43 11.64 -0.57 2.11
N ILE A 44 10.52 -0.81 2.81
CA ILE A 44 9.42 -1.64 2.32
C ILE A 44 8.78 -1.02 1.06
N MET A 45 8.47 0.27 1.11
CA MET A 45 7.79 0.97 0.01
C MET A 45 8.68 1.07 -1.25
N ASP A 46 9.99 1.24 -1.10
CA ASP A 46 10.95 1.25 -2.21
C ASP A 46 11.00 -0.09 -2.95
N ASN A 47 10.75 -1.18 -2.22
CA ASN A 47 10.69 -2.54 -2.73
C ASN A 47 9.26 -2.98 -3.13
N ALA A 48 8.23 -2.17 -2.90
CA ALA A 48 6.84 -2.54 -3.21
C ALA A 48 6.62 -2.83 -4.70
N LYS A 49 7.44 -2.25 -5.58
CA LYS A 49 7.45 -2.55 -7.02
C LYS A 49 7.71 -4.03 -7.35
N LEU A 50 8.41 -4.75 -6.47
CA LEU A 50 8.69 -6.18 -6.63
C LEU A 50 7.43 -7.04 -6.48
N LEU A 51 6.35 -6.50 -5.91
CA LEU A 51 5.06 -7.19 -5.79
C LEU A 51 4.23 -7.16 -7.08
N ARG A 52 4.72 -6.50 -8.14
CA ARG A 52 4.03 -6.43 -9.43
C ARG A 52 3.81 -7.85 -9.99
N GLY A 53 2.57 -8.19 -10.28
CA GLY A 53 2.18 -9.52 -10.78
C GLY A 53 1.74 -10.50 -9.67
N THR A 54 1.84 -10.12 -8.40
CA THR A 54 1.29 -10.90 -7.29
C THR A 54 -0.19 -10.54 -7.02
N TYR A 55 -0.85 -11.32 -6.16
CA TYR A 55 -2.27 -11.16 -5.81
C TYR A 55 -2.55 -10.06 -4.77
N PHE A 56 -1.52 -9.36 -4.29
CA PHE A 56 -1.68 -8.31 -3.30
C PHE A 56 -0.75 -7.12 -3.58
N GLY A 57 -1.06 -6.00 -2.96
CA GLY A 57 -0.25 -4.79 -3.04
C GLY A 57 -0.10 -4.15 -1.67
N ILE A 58 0.88 -3.26 -1.56
CA ILE A 58 1.13 -2.48 -0.36
C ILE A 58 1.11 -1.00 -0.76
N SER A 59 0.45 -0.18 0.04
CA SER A 59 0.40 1.26 -0.12
C SER A 59 0.47 1.92 1.25
N ARG A 60 0.99 3.14 1.31
CA ARG A 60 0.93 3.96 2.52
C ARG A 60 -0.52 4.33 2.84
N ASP A 61 -0.83 4.36 4.14
CA ASP A 61 -2.11 4.83 4.66
C ASP A 61 -2.08 6.36 4.76
N TYR A 62 -2.54 7.02 3.70
CA TYR A 62 -2.64 8.47 3.66
C TYR A 62 -4.00 8.94 4.15
N LEU A 63 -4.02 10.12 4.78
CA LEU A 63 -5.26 10.86 4.96
C LEU A 63 -5.95 11.08 3.61
N ARG A 64 -7.29 11.15 3.65
CA ARG A 64 -8.14 11.22 2.46
C ARG A 64 -7.73 12.38 1.55
N GLU A 65 -7.45 13.54 2.13
CA GLU A 65 -7.10 14.76 1.44
C GLU A 65 -5.84 14.57 0.58
N ILE A 66 -4.84 13.86 1.12
CA ILE A 66 -3.60 13.54 0.40
C ILE A 66 -3.89 12.52 -0.70
N SER A 67 -4.69 11.49 -0.41
CA SER A 67 -5.08 10.49 -1.40
C SER A 67 -5.80 11.11 -2.61
N ASP A 68 -6.71 12.05 -2.35
CA ASP A 68 -7.47 12.72 -3.40
C ASP A 68 -6.61 13.69 -4.20
N ALA A 69 -5.75 14.47 -3.55
CA ALA A 69 -4.77 15.32 -4.24
C ALA A 69 -3.86 14.49 -5.17
N ARG A 70 -3.41 13.31 -4.72
CA ARG A 70 -2.61 12.40 -5.56
C ARG A 70 -3.38 11.87 -6.76
N LYS A 71 -4.67 11.56 -6.61
CA LYS A 71 -5.51 11.13 -7.74
C LYS A 71 -5.66 12.23 -8.77
N GLN A 72 -5.81 13.49 -8.32
CA GLN A 72 -5.90 14.65 -9.21
C GLN A 72 -4.61 14.86 -10.00
N LEU A 73 -3.44 14.72 -9.36
CA LEU A 73 -2.13 14.89 -10.01
C LEU A 73 -1.71 13.70 -10.90
N TRP A 74 -2.38 12.55 -10.78
CA TRP A 74 -1.98 11.32 -11.46
C TRP A 74 -1.95 11.42 -13.00
N PRO A 75 -2.93 12.06 -13.68
CA PRO A 75 -2.89 12.22 -15.14
C PRO A 75 -1.68 13.04 -15.61
N GLU A 76 -1.40 14.15 -14.93
CA GLU A 76 -0.25 15.02 -15.23
C GLU A 76 1.08 14.30 -15.03
N PHE A 77 1.18 13.56 -13.91
CA PHE A 77 2.36 12.74 -13.63
C PHE A 77 2.60 11.70 -14.73
N LYS A 78 1.55 11.00 -15.19
CA LYS A 78 1.68 10.03 -16.29
C LYS A 78 2.12 10.70 -17.59
N ALA A 79 1.53 11.83 -17.95
CA ALA A 79 1.90 12.58 -19.14
C ALA A 79 3.37 13.05 -19.10
N ALA A 80 3.83 13.54 -17.94
CA ALA A 80 5.22 13.93 -17.74
C ALA A 80 6.17 12.73 -17.82
N ARG A 81 5.84 11.61 -17.18
CA ARG A 81 6.63 10.36 -17.24
C ARG A 81 6.75 9.86 -18.68
N ASP A 82 5.66 9.85 -19.43
CA ASP A 82 5.66 9.34 -20.81
C ASP A 82 6.42 10.29 -21.76
N LYS A 83 6.41 11.61 -21.49
CA LYS A 83 7.13 12.61 -22.27
C LYS A 83 8.63 12.65 -22.00
N TYR A 84 9.05 12.51 -20.74
CA TYR A 84 10.44 12.75 -20.31
C TYR A 84 11.20 11.49 -19.89
N GLY A 85 10.54 10.34 -19.80
CA GLY A 85 11.19 9.06 -19.50
C GLY A 85 11.95 9.07 -18.17
N ALA A 86 11.23 8.96 -17.06
CA ALA A 86 11.81 8.69 -15.74
C ALA A 86 11.89 7.18 -15.46
#